data_AF-A0A9X2E9S0-F1
#
_entry.id   AF-A0A9X2E9S0-F1
#
_cell.length_a   1.000
_cell.length_b   1.000
_cell.length_c   1.000
_cell.angle_alpha   90.00
_cell.angle_beta   90.00
_cell.angle_gamma   90.00
#
_symmetry.space_group_name_H-M   'P 1'
#
loop_
_entity.id
_entity.type
_entity.pdbx_description
1 polymer ?
#
loop_
_entity_poly.entity_id
_entity_poly.type
_entity_poly.pdbx_seq_one_letter_code
_entity_poly.pdbx_strand_id
1 'polypeptide(L)'
;MRWLRERRGLTDPAYYQDAGSPDERKLLADFALHYQLNLVAPFAETPVQAVEFGAQANDLARRWIHHPDPEWRRMWAQLSTAAADWTARPEQARREFDHLAIARHESRVAIDERTWRVLRLAREVTGHGEGQISGSEQDAHRRHTDHDLTVTANPAPDVDRRTAVEKTLGAPRTGGPDAPLSLERVGQVIVATEQALADEEHASEVDRRDQLLSESVRHAPIVHDYSRSDDARWEQRQAKLLRQVQDLTAEHASVADGFEGRLEADQQRIMRLEQLRAAAADARADALRAGVSPEAVDHAYLLGRDGIYWSIQPADPRLGRIAQLTEQRDQARTEVDHLQARIAELQAALDTRISPGLDDPPLPAAAHTTAAPGPTATGAGIEAAIDIALTDTTDTAWNAERGDLDPPPPSPARAVDSLELNQ
;
A
#
# COMPACT_ATOMS: atom_id res chain seq x y z
N MET A 1 -18.14 -34.69 -29.31
CA MET A 1 -17.51 -34.19 -28.07
C MET A 1 -16.26 -33.39 -28.43
N ARG A 2 -16.38 -32.07 -28.64
CA ARG A 2 -15.28 -31.17 -29.10
C ARG A 2 -14.89 -30.09 -28.08
N TRP A 3 -15.41 -30.17 -26.85
CA TRP A 3 -15.19 -29.20 -25.76
C TRP A 3 -13.96 -29.52 -24.89
N LEU A 4 -13.31 -30.67 -25.13
CA LEU A 4 -12.03 -31.08 -24.54
C LEU A 4 -10.80 -30.61 -25.34
N ARG A 5 -10.95 -29.65 -26.27
CA ARG A 5 -9.78 -28.86 -26.67
C ARG A 5 -9.39 -28.05 -25.43
N GLU A 6 -8.40 -28.56 -24.71
CA GLU A 6 -7.76 -27.94 -23.55
C GLU A 6 -7.74 -26.43 -23.73
N ARG A 7 -8.57 -25.73 -22.95
CA ARG A 7 -8.43 -24.29 -22.82
C ARG A 7 -7.09 -24.09 -22.14
N ARG A 8 -6.06 -23.77 -22.94
CA ARG A 8 -4.75 -23.35 -22.46
C ARG A 8 -4.99 -22.19 -21.49
N GLY A 9 -4.83 -22.44 -20.20
CA GLY A 9 -5.03 -21.45 -19.15
C GLY A 9 -3.81 -20.55 -19.01
N LEU A 10 -3.94 -19.50 -18.19
CA LEU A 10 -2.83 -18.59 -17.82
C LEU A 10 -1.61 -19.33 -17.24
N THR A 11 -1.79 -20.55 -16.73
CA THR A 11 -0.72 -21.39 -16.15
C THR A 11 0.00 -22.26 -17.19
N ASP A 12 -0.41 -22.25 -18.46
CA ASP A 12 0.24 -22.98 -19.55
C ASP A 12 1.21 -22.06 -20.31
N PRO A 13 2.52 -22.38 -20.40
CA PRO A 13 3.48 -21.62 -21.21
C PRO A 13 3.05 -21.43 -22.68
N ALA A 14 2.24 -22.32 -23.24
CA ALA A 14 1.74 -22.21 -24.61
C ALA A 14 0.64 -21.13 -24.79
N TYR A 15 0.15 -20.53 -23.71
CA TYR A 15 -0.74 -19.36 -23.72
C TYR A 15 -0.01 -18.09 -24.19
N TYR A 16 1.24 -17.91 -23.76
CA TYR A 16 2.05 -16.70 -23.98
C TYR A 16 2.80 -16.71 -25.33
N GLN A 17 2.06 -16.76 -26.45
CA GLN A 17 2.69 -16.85 -27.78
C GLN A 17 3.45 -15.58 -28.20
N ASP A 18 3.14 -14.46 -27.56
CA ASP A 18 3.73 -13.15 -27.82
C ASP A 18 5.03 -12.88 -27.04
N ALA A 19 5.41 -13.74 -26.09
CA ALA A 19 6.65 -13.63 -25.34
C ALA A 19 7.88 -13.86 -26.24
N GLY A 20 8.97 -13.12 -25.96
CA GLY A 20 10.19 -13.11 -26.78
C GLY A 20 11.05 -14.36 -26.63
N SER A 21 10.90 -15.13 -25.55
CA SER A 21 11.69 -16.35 -25.32
C SER A 21 10.88 -17.49 -24.68
N PRO A 22 11.33 -18.76 -24.82
CA PRO A 22 10.74 -19.88 -24.08
C PRO A 22 10.80 -19.73 -22.55
N ASP A 23 11.87 -19.12 -22.03
CA ASP A 23 12.04 -18.91 -20.59
C ASP A 23 11.08 -17.84 -20.07
N GLU A 24 10.83 -16.77 -20.85
CA GLU A 24 9.82 -15.77 -20.53
C GLU A 24 8.43 -16.43 -20.45
N ARG A 25 8.06 -17.27 -21.42
CA ARG A 25 6.78 -18.01 -21.40
C ARG A 25 6.62 -18.87 -20.16
N LYS A 26 7.68 -19.55 -19.76
CA LYS A 26 7.69 -20.38 -18.56
C LYS A 26 7.58 -19.54 -17.30
N LEU A 27 8.27 -18.40 -17.23
CA LEU A 27 8.20 -17.46 -16.10
C LEU A 27 6.79 -16.92 -15.92
N LEU A 28 6.17 -16.43 -17.00
CA LEU A 28 4.81 -15.88 -16.96
C LEU A 28 3.78 -16.94 -16.51
N ALA A 29 3.90 -18.17 -17.00
CA ALA A 29 3.06 -19.30 -16.59
C ALA A 29 3.28 -19.71 -15.12
N ASP A 30 4.54 -19.83 -14.69
CA ASP A 30 4.89 -20.17 -13.31
C ASP A 30 4.43 -19.05 -12.34
N PHE A 31 4.48 -17.78 -12.75
CA PHE A 31 3.98 -16.66 -11.94
C PHE A 31 2.45 -16.73 -11.77
N ALA A 32 1.71 -16.98 -12.85
CA ALA A 32 0.27 -17.17 -12.77
C ALA A 32 -0.11 -18.35 -11.86
N LEU A 33 0.64 -19.46 -11.94
CA LEU A 33 0.43 -20.62 -11.07
C LEU A 33 0.76 -20.30 -9.61
N HIS A 34 1.87 -19.60 -9.35
CA HIS A 34 2.25 -19.14 -8.01
C HIS A 34 1.14 -18.28 -7.37
N TYR A 35 0.62 -17.30 -8.13
CA TYR A 35 -0.46 -16.44 -7.67
C TYR A 35 -1.74 -17.24 -7.37
N GLN A 36 -2.12 -18.16 -8.27
CA GLN A 36 -3.29 -19.01 -8.09
C GLN A 36 -3.17 -19.94 -6.87
N LEU A 37 -2.00 -20.55 -6.65
CA LEU A 37 -1.75 -21.41 -5.49
C LEU A 37 -1.90 -20.64 -4.18
N ASN A 38 -1.35 -19.42 -4.09
CA ASN A 38 -1.50 -18.57 -2.92
C ASN A 38 -2.95 -18.14 -2.67
N LEU A 39 -3.70 -17.88 -3.75
CA LEU A 39 -5.11 -17.51 -3.65
C LEU A 39 -5.99 -18.68 -3.17
N VAL A 40 -5.68 -19.91 -3.59
CA VAL A 40 -6.49 -21.11 -3.26
C VAL A 40 -6.05 -21.75 -1.95
N ALA A 41 -4.80 -21.59 -1.50
CA ALA A 41 -4.27 -22.22 -0.30
C ALA A 41 -5.15 -22.03 0.98
N PRO A 42 -5.70 -20.83 1.28
CA PRO A 42 -6.59 -20.64 2.42
C PRO A 42 -7.91 -21.42 2.33
N PHE A 43 -8.30 -21.85 1.14
CA PHE A 43 -9.56 -22.54 0.85
C PHE A 43 -9.38 -24.04 0.54
N ALA A 44 -8.20 -24.60 0.83
CA ALA A 44 -7.95 -26.01 0.63
C ALA A 44 -8.89 -26.89 1.48
N GLU A 45 -9.25 -28.08 0.99
CA GLU A 45 -10.18 -28.98 1.69
C GLU A 45 -9.60 -29.50 3.00
N THR A 46 -8.27 -29.59 3.09
CA THR A 46 -7.55 -30.06 4.27
C THR A 46 -6.37 -29.13 4.60
N PRO A 47 -5.97 -29.03 5.89
CA PRO A 47 -4.78 -28.27 6.28
C PRO A 47 -3.49 -28.76 5.62
N VAL A 48 -3.38 -30.08 5.38
CA VAL A 48 -2.23 -30.68 4.68
C VAL A 48 -2.14 -30.15 3.26
N GLN A 49 -3.27 -30.11 2.54
CA GLN A 49 -3.33 -29.57 1.20
C GLN A 49 -3.01 -28.05 1.14
N ALA A 50 -3.43 -27.27 2.14
CA ALA A 50 -3.07 -25.86 2.24
C ALA A 50 -1.54 -25.67 2.35
N VAL A 51 -0.87 -26.50 3.18
CA VAL A 51 0.59 -26.52 3.32
C VAL A 51 1.27 -26.95 2.02
N GLU A 52 0.74 -27.95 1.33
CA GLU A 52 1.26 -28.40 0.02
C GLU A 52 1.18 -27.30 -1.03
N PHE A 53 0.06 -26.58 -1.14
CA PHE A 53 -0.09 -25.45 -2.06
C PHE A 53 0.88 -24.32 -1.72
N GLY A 54 1.02 -23.97 -0.44
CA GLY A 54 2.00 -22.98 0.01
C GLY A 54 3.44 -23.39 -0.30
N ALA A 55 3.79 -24.66 -0.11
CA ALA A 55 5.11 -25.19 -0.44
C ALA A 55 5.40 -25.11 -1.95
N GLN A 56 4.44 -25.53 -2.78
CA GLN A 56 4.56 -25.44 -4.25
C GLN A 56 4.71 -23.99 -4.72
N ALA A 57 3.91 -23.06 -4.18
CA ALA A 57 4.02 -21.64 -4.51
C ALA A 57 5.41 -21.08 -4.13
N ASN A 58 5.92 -21.43 -2.95
CA ASN A 58 7.23 -21.01 -2.48
C ASN A 58 8.37 -21.59 -3.33
N ASP A 59 8.27 -22.84 -3.78
CA ASP A 59 9.28 -23.45 -4.65
C ASP A 59 9.34 -22.76 -6.03
N LEU A 60 8.20 -22.38 -6.59
CA LEU A 60 8.13 -21.58 -7.83
C LEU A 60 8.81 -20.23 -7.63
N ALA A 61 8.46 -19.50 -6.57
CA ALA A 61 9.07 -18.21 -6.28
C ALA A 61 10.58 -18.33 -6.06
N ARG A 62 11.03 -19.31 -5.27
CA ARG A 62 12.46 -19.55 -4.99
C ARG A 62 13.24 -19.80 -6.27
N ARG A 63 12.70 -20.60 -7.20
CA ARG A 63 13.32 -20.89 -8.50
C ARG A 63 13.60 -19.62 -9.30
N TRP A 64 12.62 -18.70 -9.36
CA TRP A 64 12.74 -17.49 -10.17
C TRP A 64 13.52 -16.38 -9.46
N ILE A 65 13.41 -16.26 -8.13
CA ILE A 65 14.22 -15.33 -7.33
C ILE A 65 15.70 -15.69 -7.39
N HIS A 66 16.05 -16.98 -7.45
CA HIS A 66 17.45 -17.46 -7.52
C HIS A 66 17.85 -17.88 -8.94
N HIS A 67 17.08 -17.47 -9.96
CA HIS A 67 17.37 -17.82 -11.33
C HIS A 67 18.76 -17.28 -11.73
N PRO A 68 19.63 -18.02 -12.46
CA PRO A 68 20.99 -17.58 -12.79
C PRO A 68 21.04 -16.23 -13.51
N ASP A 69 20.13 -16.01 -14.44
CA ASP A 69 20.00 -14.77 -15.21
C ASP A 69 19.36 -13.62 -14.37
N PRO A 70 20.04 -12.47 -14.19
CA PRO A 70 19.50 -11.33 -13.47
C PRO A 70 18.24 -10.73 -14.09
N GLU A 71 18.04 -10.89 -15.39
CA GLU A 71 16.86 -10.34 -16.05
C GLU A 71 15.58 -11.04 -15.60
N TRP A 72 15.58 -12.37 -15.50
CA TRP A 72 14.41 -13.12 -15.06
C TRP A 72 14.09 -12.85 -13.59
N ARG A 73 15.11 -12.67 -12.74
CA ARG A 73 14.92 -12.22 -11.35
C ARG A 73 14.20 -10.86 -11.30
N ARG A 74 14.63 -9.90 -12.13
CA ARG A 74 14.02 -8.57 -12.23
C ARG A 74 12.58 -8.65 -12.73
N MET A 75 12.29 -9.48 -13.74
CA MET A 75 10.93 -9.65 -14.25
C MET A 75 10.00 -10.23 -13.18
N TRP A 76 10.44 -11.24 -12.44
CA TRP A 76 9.67 -11.81 -11.34
C TRP A 76 9.33 -10.75 -10.29
N ALA A 77 10.31 -9.95 -9.87
CA ALA A 77 10.09 -8.86 -8.93
C ALA A 77 9.10 -7.82 -9.46
N GLN A 78 9.21 -7.42 -10.74
CA GLN A 78 8.28 -6.49 -11.38
C GLN A 78 6.85 -7.02 -11.42
N LEU A 79 6.66 -8.32 -11.73
CA LEU A 79 5.35 -8.98 -11.70
C LEU A 79 4.78 -9.01 -10.27
N SER A 80 5.58 -9.36 -9.27
CA SER A 80 5.16 -9.34 -7.86
C SER A 80 4.72 -7.95 -7.41
N THR A 81 5.49 -6.90 -7.73
CA THR A 81 5.14 -5.52 -7.41
C THR A 81 3.86 -5.08 -8.12
N ALA A 82 3.76 -5.32 -9.44
CA ALA A 82 2.58 -4.94 -10.21
C ALA A 82 1.32 -5.65 -9.71
N ALA A 83 1.40 -6.96 -9.41
CA ALA A 83 0.28 -7.71 -8.84
C ALA A 83 -0.12 -7.17 -7.45
N ALA A 84 0.87 -6.85 -6.60
CA ALA A 84 0.60 -6.23 -5.30
C ALA A 84 -0.07 -4.86 -5.42
N ASP A 85 0.32 -4.04 -6.39
CA ASP A 85 -0.32 -2.74 -6.65
C ASP A 85 -1.77 -2.88 -7.10
N TRP A 86 -2.06 -3.85 -7.97
CA TRP A 86 -3.43 -4.17 -8.39
C TRP A 86 -4.30 -4.66 -7.23
N THR A 87 -3.74 -5.46 -6.32
CA THR A 87 -4.47 -5.93 -5.13
C THR A 87 -4.69 -4.81 -4.12
N ALA A 88 -3.69 -3.97 -3.86
CA ALA A 88 -3.78 -2.92 -2.85
C ALA A 88 -4.58 -1.69 -3.31
N ARG A 89 -4.50 -1.33 -4.59
CA ARG A 89 -5.06 -0.09 -5.15
C ARG A 89 -5.65 -0.30 -6.55
N PRO A 90 -6.69 -1.15 -6.71
CA PRO A 90 -7.19 -1.59 -8.02
C PRO A 90 -7.62 -0.43 -8.92
N GLU A 91 -8.35 0.56 -8.38
CA GLU A 91 -8.82 1.72 -9.17
C GLU A 91 -7.70 2.67 -9.59
N GLN A 92 -6.62 2.76 -8.80
CA GLN A 92 -5.45 3.53 -9.20
C GLN A 92 -4.67 2.78 -10.30
N ALA A 93 -4.38 1.50 -10.06
CA ALA A 93 -3.67 0.64 -11.01
C ALA A 93 -4.40 0.56 -12.37
N ARG A 94 -5.74 0.52 -12.34
CA ARG A 94 -6.58 0.59 -13.54
C ARG A 94 -6.41 1.89 -14.31
N ARG A 95 -6.55 3.04 -13.65
CA ARG A 95 -6.38 4.35 -14.31
C ARG A 95 -4.99 4.52 -14.90
N GLU A 96 -3.96 4.08 -14.18
CA GLU A 96 -2.58 4.12 -14.66
C GLU A 96 -2.37 3.20 -15.87
N PHE A 97 -2.91 1.97 -15.82
CA PHE A 97 -2.87 1.04 -16.94
C PHE A 97 -3.61 1.58 -18.18
N ASP A 98 -4.82 2.11 -18.01
CA ASP A 98 -5.63 2.67 -19.10
C ASP A 98 -4.94 3.87 -19.75
N HIS A 99 -4.32 4.74 -18.94
CA HIS A 99 -3.53 5.86 -19.44
C HIS A 99 -2.31 5.39 -20.26
N LEU A 100 -1.59 4.38 -19.77
CA LEU A 100 -0.48 3.77 -20.52
C LEU A 100 -0.95 3.07 -21.80
N ALA A 101 -2.11 2.40 -21.76
CA ALA A 101 -2.71 1.74 -22.91
C ALA A 101 -3.06 2.74 -24.02
N ILE A 102 -3.71 3.86 -23.66
CA ILE A 102 -4.04 4.96 -24.58
C ILE A 102 -2.76 5.56 -25.15
N ALA A 103 -1.80 5.94 -24.29
CA ALA A 103 -0.54 6.55 -24.72
C ALA A 103 0.26 5.65 -25.67
N ARG A 104 0.23 4.33 -25.43
CA ARG A 104 0.85 3.31 -26.30
C ARG A 104 0.11 3.19 -27.63
N HIS A 105 -1.23 3.13 -27.63
CA HIS A 105 -2.04 3.06 -28.86
C HIS A 105 -1.81 4.28 -29.76
N GLU A 106 -1.68 5.45 -29.16
CA GLU A 106 -1.40 6.71 -29.85
C GLU A 106 0.08 6.92 -30.19
N SER A 107 0.96 5.96 -29.85
CA SER A 107 2.42 6.06 -30.03
C SER A 107 3.06 7.30 -29.37
N ARG A 108 2.45 7.84 -28.30
CA ARG A 108 2.96 9.00 -27.56
C ARG A 108 4.09 8.63 -26.60
N VAL A 109 4.10 7.40 -26.09
CA VAL A 109 5.10 6.88 -25.16
C VAL A 109 5.63 5.54 -25.68
N ALA A 110 6.95 5.43 -25.83
CA ALA A 110 7.62 4.17 -26.14
C ALA A 110 7.71 3.32 -24.87
N ILE A 111 6.72 2.45 -24.67
CA ILE A 111 6.72 1.47 -23.58
C ILE A 111 7.41 0.19 -24.08
N ASP A 112 8.43 -0.26 -23.36
CA ASP A 112 9.08 -1.55 -23.60
C ASP A 112 8.06 -2.70 -23.64
N GLU A 113 8.15 -3.58 -24.63
CA GLU A 113 7.17 -4.65 -24.87
C GLU A 113 7.06 -5.59 -23.67
N ARG A 114 8.19 -5.85 -23.03
CA ARG A 114 8.27 -6.73 -21.87
C ARG A 114 7.62 -6.07 -20.65
N THR A 115 7.84 -4.78 -20.40
CA THR A 115 7.10 -4.05 -19.36
C THR A 115 5.58 -4.08 -19.62
N TRP A 116 5.16 -3.89 -20.87
CA TRP A 116 3.75 -3.98 -21.24
C TRP A 116 3.14 -5.35 -20.94
N ARG A 117 3.84 -6.45 -21.28
CA ARG A 117 3.41 -7.82 -20.96
C ARG A 117 3.31 -8.08 -19.45
N VAL A 118 4.25 -7.56 -18.66
CA VAL A 118 4.23 -7.65 -17.18
C VAL A 118 2.98 -7.00 -16.61
N LEU A 119 2.68 -5.77 -17.02
CA LEU A 119 1.50 -5.04 -16.54
C LEU A 119 0.19 -5.73 -16.96
N ARG A 120 0.14 -6.23 -18.21
CA ARG A 120 -1.01 -6.97 -18.74
C ARG A 120 -1.24 -8.27 -17.95
N LEU A 121 -0.19 -9.05 -17.69
CA LEU A 121 -0.29 -10.28 -16.91
C LEU A 121 -0.73 -9.99 -15.46
N ALA A 122 -0.14 -8.98 -14.80
CA ALA A 122 -0.53 -8.61 -13.44
C ALA A 122 -2.02 -8.25 -13.35
N ARG A 123 -2.53 -7.51 -14.33
CA ARG A 123 -3.95 -7.20 -14.48
C ARG A 123 -4.79 -8.48 -14.69
N GLU A 124 -4.35 -9.40 -15.53
CA GLU A 124 -5.06 -10.65 -15.83
C GLU A 124 -5.13 -11.60 -14.61
N VAL A 125 -3.99 -11.86 -13.93
CA VAL A 125 -3.94 -12.81 -12.80
C VAL A 125 -4.68 -12.31 -11.56
N THR A 126 -4.77 -10.98 -11.39
CA THR A 126 -5.56 -10.35 -10.32
C THR A 126 -7.05 -10.26 -10.66
N GLY A 127 -7.47 -10.75 -11.85
CA GLY A 127 -8.88 -10.80 -12.25
C GLY A 127 -9.42 -9.54 -12.91
N HIS A 128 -8.57 -8.57 -13.21
CA HIS A 128 -8.91 -7.27 -13.81
C HIS A 128 -8.75 -7.22 -15.35
N GLY A 129 -8.42 -8.35 -16.00
CA GLY A 129 -8.19 -8.43 -17.45
C GLY A 129 -9.47 -8.26 -18.29
N GLU A 130 -9.30 -7.97 -19.59
CA GLU A 130 -10.37 -7.75 -20.59
C GLU A 130 -11.16 -9.00 -20.98
N GLY A 131 -11.07 -10.07 -20.19
CA GLY A 131 -11.73 -11.34 -20.47
C GLY A 131 -13.24 -11.15 -20.60
N GLN A 132 -13.72 -11.19 -21.85
CA GLN A 132 -15.11 -11.37 -22.21
C GLN A 132 -15.66 -12.54 -21.40
N ILE A 133 -16.60 -12.26 -20.50
CA ILE A 133 -17.23 -13.24 -19.62
C ILE A 133 -18.05 -14.16 -20.51
N SER A 134 -17.46 -15.27 -20.98
CA SER A 134 -18.14 -16.24 -21.85
C SER A 134 -19.13 -17.12 -21.07
N GLY A 135 -19.46 -16.79 -19.83
CA GLY A 135 -20.33 -17.56 -18.97
C GLY A 135 -20.82 -16.71 -17.79
N SER A 136 -22.03 -16.18 -17.93
CA SER A 136 -22.83 -15.46 -16.93
C SER A 136 -22.28 -14.11 -16.46
N GLU A 137 -22.97 -13.03 -16.84
CA GLU A 137 -22.80 -11.67 -16.30
C GLU A 137 -22.90 -11.62 -14.75
N GLN A 138 -23.47 -12.65 -14.11
CA GLN A 138 -23.50 -12.77 -12.65
C GLN A 138 -22.11 -12.97 -12.00
N ASP A 139 -21.13 -13.53 -12.71
CA ASP A 139 -19.77 -13.73 -12.16
C ASP A 139 -18.90 -12.47 -12.23
N ALA A 140 -19.30 -11.45 -13.00
CA ALA A 140 -18.64 -10.14 -13.02
C ALA A 140 -18.79 -9.43 -11.67
N HIS A 141 -20.00 -9.46 -11.11
CA HIS A 141 -20.34 -8.73 -9.88
C HIS A 141 -19.78 -9.38 -8.60
N ARG A 142 -19.43 -10.68 -8.63
CA ARG A 142 -18.80 -11.35 -7.48
C ARG A 142 -17.33 -10.99 -7.26
N ARG A 143 -16.68 -10.32 -8.21
CA ARG A 143 -15.26 -9.94 -8.10
C ARG A 143 -15.01 -8.65 -7.33
N HIS A 144 -16.06 -7.93 -6.91
CA HIS A 144 -15.94 -6.63 -6.26
C HIS A 144 -16.25 -6.62 -4.76
N THR A 145 -16.52 -7.75 -4.14
CA THR A 145 -16.50 -7.85 -2.67
C THR A 145 -15.15 -8.37 -2.24
N ASP A 146 -14.19 -7.46 -2.11
CA ASP A 146 -13.02 -7.71 -1.29
C ASP A 146 -13.53 -7.94 0.14
N HIS A 147 -13.28 -9.15 0.62
CA HIS A 147 -13.74 -9.61 1.91
C HIS A 147 -12.79 -9.04 2.97
N ASP A 148 -13.20 -7.93 3.57
CA ASP A 148 -12.90 -7.64 4.98
C ASP A 148 -13.69 -8.61 5.89
N LEU A 149 -13.58 -9.92 5.60
CA LEU A 149 -14.00 -10.97 6.50
C LEU A 149 -12.84 -11.21 7.46
N THR A 150 -12.75 -10.37 8.48
CA THR A 150 -12.21 -10.81 9.77
C THR A 150 -13.03 -12.03 10.22
N VAL A 151 -12.61 -13.22 9.80
CA VAL A 151 -13.09 -14.48 10.35
C VAL A 151 -12.50 -14.59 11.74
N THR A 152 -13.26 -14.13 12.73
CA THR A 152 -13.11 -14.59 14.11
C THR A 152 -13.06 -16.11 14.10
N ALA A 153 -12.02 -16.66 14.74
CA ALA A 153 -11.72 -18.09 14.82
C ALA A 153 -12.99 -18.96 14.92
N ASN A 154 -13.12 -19.91 13.99
CA ASN A 154 -14.22 -20.86 13.90
C ASN A 154 -14.40 -21.62 15.24
N PRO A 155 -15.53 -21.48 15.96
CA PRO A 155 -16.05 -22.60 16.74
C PRO A 155 -16.52 -23.71 15.77
N ALA A 156 -16.67 -24.94 16.29
CA ALA A 156 -16.98 -26.18 15.56
C ALA A 156 -18.00 -26.04 14.40
N PRO A 157 -17.92 -26.89 13.35
CA PRO A 157 -18.70 -26.76 12.12
C PRO A 157 -20.22 -26.79 12.40
N ASP A 158 -20.85 -25.62 12.31
CA ASP A 158 -22.31 -25.51 12.29
C ASP A 158 -22.83 -25.88 10.90
N VAL A 159 -23.86 -26.73 10.86
CA VAL A 159 -24.43 -27.25 9.62
C VAL A 159 -25.14 -26.10 8.90
N ASP A 160 -24.63 -25.64 7.77
CA ASP A 160 -25.24 -24.56 6.97
C ASP A 160 -26.63 -24.99 6.44
N ARG A 161 -27.68 -24.64 7.21
CA ARG A 161 -29.08 -25.01 6.97
C ARG A 161 -29.76 -24.23 5.84
N ARG A 162 -29.06 -23.30 5.19
CA ARG A 162 -29.64 -22.50 4.10
C ARG A 162 -30.01 -23.40 2.91
N THR A 163 -31.17 -23.15 2.32
CA THR A 163 -31.59 -23.81 1.08
C THR A 163 -30.67 -23.40 -0.08
N ALA A 164 -30.60 -24.21 -1.13
CA ALA A 164 -29.78 -23.90 -2.31
C ALA A 164 -30.14 -22.54 -2.94
N VAL A 165 -31.40 -22.11 -2.81
CA VAL A 165 -31.91 -20.82 -3.29
C VAL A 165 -31.44 -19.66 -2.42
N GLU A 166 -31.44 -19.82 -1.10
CA GLU A 166 -30.90 -18.80 -0.17
C GLU A 166 -29.39 -18.62 -0.32
N LYS A 167 -28.68 -19.72 -0.63
CA LYS A 167 -27.24 -19.68 -0.93
C LYS A 167 -26.94 -18.94 -2.23
N THR A 168 -27.78 -19.07 -3.26
CA THR A 168 -27.59 -18.35 -4.53
C THR A 168 -27.96 -16.87 -4.44
N LEU A 169 -28.90 -16.50 -3.56
CA LEU A 169 -29.32 -15.10 -3.33
C LEU A 169 -28.47 -14.33 -2.30
N GLY A 170 -27.41 -14.95 -1.75
CA GLY A 170 -26.50 -14.27 -0.82
C GLY A 170 -27.09 -13.99 0.56
N ALA A 171 -28.08 -14.78 1.01
CA ALA A 171 -28.70 -14.58 2.32
C ALA A 171 -27.65 -14.73 3.45
N PRO A 172 -27.57 -13.77 4.40
CA PRO A 172 -26.58 -13.80 5.48
C PRO A 172 -26.76 -15.06 6.35
N ARG A 173 -25.64 -15.64 6.81
CA ARG A 173 -25.61 -16.88 7.63
C ARG A 173 -26.33 -16.74 8.99
N THR A 174 -26.61 -15.51 9.41
CA THR A 174 -27.21 -15.20 10.72
C THR A 174 -28.75 -15.19 10.71
N GLY A 175 -29.39 -15.42 9.56
CA GLY A 175 -30.84 -15.59 9.49
C GLY A 175 -31.25 -17.04 9.81
N GLY A 176 -31.84 -17.27 10.98
CA GLY A 176 -32.46 -18.55 11.29
C GLY A 176 -33.54 -18.91 10.24
N PRO A 177 -33.79 -20.21 10.01
CA PRO A 177 -34.63 -20.72 8.92
C PRO A 177 -36.10 -20.28 8.96
N ASP A 178 -36.53 -19.60 10.01
CA ASP A 178 -37.91 -19.13 10.21
C ASP A 178 -38.05 -17.60 10.21
N ALA A 179 -37.01 -16.84 9.87
CA ALA A 179 -37.16 -15.40 9.67
C ALA A 179 -37.77 -15.16 8.27
N PRO A 180 -39.08 -14.87 8.14
CA PRO A 180 -39.63 -14.50 6.84
C PRO A 180 -38.84 -13.30 6.31
N LEU A 181 -38.48 -13.32 5.03
CA LEU A 181 -38.00 -12.14 4.31
C LEU A 181 -39.00 -11.02 4.57
N SER A 182 -38.68 -10.14 5.52
CA SER A 182 -39.60 -9.08 5.89
C SER A 182 -39.66 -8.12 4.71
N LEU A 183 -40.86 -7.68 4.37
CA LEU A 183 -41.05 -6.63 3.37
C LEU A 183 -40.22 -5.38 3.70
N GLU A 184 -39.96 -5.15 4.99
CA GLU A 184 -39.05 -4.12 5.48
C GLU A 184 -37.61 -4.30 5.01
N ARG A 185 -37.06 -5.53 5.05
CA ARG A 185 -35.70 -5.79 4.57
C ARG A 185 -35.59 -5.61 3.05
N VAL A 186 -36.61 -6.02 2.31
CA VAL A 186 -36.70 -5.74 0.86
C VAL A 186 -36.74 -4.23 0.62
N GLY A 187 -37.52 -3.49 1.42
CA GLY A 187 -37.55 -2.03 1.38
C GLY A 187 -36.19 -1.38 1.62
N GLN A 188 -35.42 -1.86 2.61
CA GLN A 188 -34.06 -1.37 2.88
C GLN A 188 -33.11 -1.61 1.70
N VAL A 189 -33.20 -2.76 1.05
CA VAL A 189 -32.38 -3.08 -0.13
C VAL A 189 -32.76 -2.18 -1.31
N ILE A 190 -34.06 -1.94 -1.54
CA ILE A 190 -34.53 -1.01 -2.59
C ILE A 190 -33.98 0.39 -2.32
N VAL A 191 -34.13 0.92 -1.11
CA VAL A 191 -33.62 2.24 -0.73
C VAL A 191 -32.10 2.33 -0.91
N ALA A 192 -31.35 1.31 -0.49
CA ALA A 192 -29.90 1.28 -0.67
C ALA A 192 -29.49 1.24 -2.16
N THR A 193 -30.25 0.52 -3.00
CA THR A 193 -30.00 0.43 -4.44
C THR A 193 -30.35 1.75 -5.14
N GLU A 194 -31.47 2.38 -4.79
CA GLU A 194 -31.86 3.71 -5.29
C GLU A 194 -30.84 4.78 -4.91
N GLN A 195 -30.32 4.74 -3.68
CA GLN A 195 -29.25 5.64 -3.23
C GLN A 195 -27.97 5.44 -4.05
N ALA A 196 -27.53 4.19 -4.24
CA ALA A 196 -26.35 3.89 -5.03
C ALA A 196 -26.48 4.33 -6.50
N LEU A 197 -27.67 4.15 -7.09
CA LEU A 197 -27.96 4.61 -8.45
C LEU A 197 -27.96 6.15 -8.54
N ALA A 198 -28.53 6.83 -7.55
CA ALA A 198 -28.51 8.29 -7.47
C ALA A 198 -27.09 8.84 -7.32
N ASP A 199 -26.23 8.17 -6.53
CA ASP A 199 -24.83 8.54 -6.37
C ASP A 199 -24.04 8.33 -7.68
N GLU A 200 -24.30 7.25 -8.43
CA GLU A 200 -23.71 6.99 -9.76
C GLU A 200 -24.16 8.02 -10.81
N GLU A 201 -25.45 8.34 -10.84
CA GLU A 201 -25.99 9.37 -11.73
C GLU A 201 -25.37 10.74 -11.41
N HIS A 202 -25.20 11.06 -10.12
CA HIS A 202 -24.56 12.30 -9.69
C HIS A 202 -23.09 12.37 -10.11
N ALA A 203 -22.32 11.29 -9.91
CA ALA A 203 -20.93 11.21 -10.35
C ALA A 203 -20.80 11.36 -11.87
N SER A 204 -21.65 10.66 -12.63
CA SER A 204 -21.71 10.76 -14.09
C SER A 204 -22.09 12.15 -14.57
N GLU A 205 -22.95 12.85 -13.83
CA GLU A 205 -23.33 14.23 -14.15
C GLU A 205 -22.16 15.20 -13.88
N VAL A 206 -21.43 15.02 -12.78
CA VAL A 206 -20.22 15.78 -12.47
C VAL A 206 -19.19 15.59 -13.59
N ASP A 207 -18.94 14.34 -14.02
CA ASP A 207 -18.02 14.06 -15.14
C ASP A 207 -18.49 14.69 -16.45
N ARG A 208 -19.80 14.66 -16.74
CA ARG A 208 -20.35 15.35 -17.92
C ARG A 208 -20.15 16.86 -17.83
N ARG A 209 -20.36 17.47 -16.66
CA ARG A 209 -20.13 18.92 -16.46
C ARG A 209 -18.65 19.27 -16.59
N ASP A 210 -17.75 18.45 -16.08
CA ASP A 210 -16.31 18.62 -16.24
C ASP A 210 -15.89 18.53 -17.72
N GLN A 211 -16.51 17.63 -18.50
CA GLN A 211 -16.27 17.53 -19.94
C GLN A 211 -16.66 18.77 -20.74
N LEU A 212 -17.57 19.61 -20.21
CA LEU A 212 -17.92 20.91 -20.83
C LEU A 212 -16.79 21.94 -20.70
N LEU A 213 -15.89 21.77 -19.73
CA LEU A 213 -14.70 22.61 -19.61
C LEU A 213 -13.69 22.21 -20.69
N SER A 214 -13.08 23.22 -21.32
CA SER A 214 -11.97 23.00 -22.26
C SER A 214 -10.83 22.24 -21.57
N GLU A 215 -10.14 21.37 -22.30
CA GLU A 215 -9.03 20.55 -21.78
C GLU A 215 -7.94 21.40 -21.09
N SER A 216 -7.64 22.58 -21.62
CA SER A 216 -6.69 23.53 -21.01
C SER A 216 -7.12 24.05 -19.65
N VAL A 217 -8.43 24.13 -19.38
CA VAL A 217 -8.99 24.54 -18.07
C VAL A 217 -9.05 23.34 -17.13
N ARG A 218 -9.42 22.15 -17.63
CA ARG A 218 -9.44 20.91 -16.83
C ARG A 218 -8.08 20.54 -16.26
N HIS A 219 -7.02 20.76 -17.04
CA HIS A 219 -5.65 20.44 -16.63
C HIS A 219 -4.82 21.67 -16.29
N ALA A 220 -5.45 22.84 -16.13
CA ALA A 220 -4.73 24.03 -15.69
C ALA A 220 -4.15 23.75 -14.29
N PRO A 221 -2.83 23.95 -14.08
CA PRO A 221 -2.28 23.86 -12.74
C PRO A 221 -2.95 24.90 -11.85
N ILE A 222 -3.30 24.52 -10.63
CA ILE A 222 -3.84 25.46 -9.65
C ILE A 222 -2.68 26.38 -9.23
N VAL A 223 -2.59 27.56 -9.85
CA VAL A 223 -1.51 28.55 -9.60
C VAL A 223 -1.76 29.34 -8.31
N HIS A 224 -2.88 29.13 -7.62
CA HIS A 224 -3.18 29.85 -6.39
C HIS A 224 -2.21 29.40 -5.28
N ASP A 225 -1.41 30.34 -4.79
CA ASP A 225 -0.49 30.09 -3.69
C ASP A 225 -1.26 30.08 -2.36
N TYR A 226 -1.87 28.93 -2.05
CA TYR A 226 -2.55 28.71 -0.78
C TYR A 226 -1.62 28.93 0.43
N SER A 227 -0.29 28.85 0.27
CA SER A 227 0.65 29.06 1.37
C SER A 227 0.73 30.51 1.87
N ARG A 228 0.27 31.45 1.04
CA ARG A 228 0.16 32.88 1.38
C ARG A 228 -1.21 33.31 1.86
N SER A 229 -2.24 32.49 1.68
CA SER A 229 -3.55 32.79 2.24
C SER A 229 -3.48 32.70 3.77
N ASP A 230 -3.97 33.71 4.47
CA ASP A 230 -4.07 33.70 5.93
C ASP A 230 -4.93 32.52 6.42
N ASP A 231 -5.88 32.10 5.59
CA ASP A 231 -6.77 30.96 5.83
C ASP A 231 -6.01 29.64 5.99
N ALA A 232 -5.07 29.31 5.10
CA ALA A 232 -4.33 28.04 5.18
C ALA A 232 -3.41 27.98 6.43
N ARG A 233 -2.81 29.11 6.81
CA ARG A 233 -2.00 29.21 8.04
C ARG A 233 -2.88 29.09 9.28
N TRP A 234 -4.07 29.67 9.23
CA TRP A 234 -5.06 29.59 10.28
C TRP A 234 -5.57 28.16 10.46
N GLU A 235 -5.95 27.47 9.38
CA GLU A 235 -6.40 26.07 9.40
C GLU A 235 -5.30 25.12 9.92
N GLN A 236 -4.04 25.31 9.51
CA GLN A 236 -2.91 24.55 10.04
C GLN A 236 -2.74 24.76 11.54
N ARG A 237 -2.90 26.00 12.01
CA ARG A 237 -2.85 26.30 13.44
C ARG A 237 -3.98 25.61 14.20
N GLN A 238 -5.19 25.61 13.66
CA GLN A 238 -6.33 24.93 14.26
C GLN A 238 -6.14 23.41 14.32
N ALA A 239 -5.69 22.80 13.21
CA ALA A 239 -5.40 21.37 13.17
C ALA A 239 -4.35 20.98 14.20
N LYS A 240 -3.29 21.80 14.37
CA LYS A 240 -2.25 21.57 15.39
C LYS A 240 -2.79 21.62 16.81
N LEU A 241 -3.67 22.59 17.12
CA LEU A 241 -4.26 22.74 18.45
C LEU A 241 -5.22 21.60 18.78
N LEU A 242 -6.07 21.20 17.84
CA LEU A 242 -6.96 20.04 18.02
C LEU A 242 -6.17 18.74 18.21
N ARG A 243 -5.12 18.54 17.42
CA ARG A 243 -4.18 17.42 17.59
C ARG A 243 -3.60 17.39 18.99
N GLN A 244 -3.14 18.53 19.52
CA GLN A 244 -2.60 18.60 20.88
C GLN A 244 -3.64 18.23 21.95
N VAL A 245 -4.87 18.73 21.85
CA VAL A 245 -5.95 18.37 22.79
C VAL A 245 -6.19 16.87 22.78
N GLN A 246 -6.32 16.27 21.58
CA GLN A 246 -6.59 14.84 21.44
C GLN A 246 -5.42 13.98 21.93
N ASP A 247 -4.20 14.26 21.45
CA ASP A 247 -3.01 13.45 21.77
C ASP A 247 -2.65 13.53 23.27
N LEU A 248 -2.75 14.70 23.90
CA LEU A 248 -2.53 14.83 25.36
C LEU A 248 -3.58 14.08 26.18
N THR A 249 -4.83 14.06 25.71
CA THR A 249 -5.92 13.34 26.40
C THR A 249 -5.78 11.84 26.21
N ALA A 250 -5.36 11.38 25.02
CA ALA A 250 -5.02 9.98 24.73
C ALA A 250 -3.84 9.49 25.57
N GLU A 251 -2.79 10.29 25.69
CA GLU A 251 -1.65 10.00 26.55
C GLU A 251 -2.07 9.93 28.02
N HIS A 252 -2.93 10.85 28.48
CA HIS A 252 -3.48 10.79 29.85
C HIS A 252 -4.26 9.49 30.09
N ALA A 253 -5.14 9.10 29.17
CA ALA A 253 -5.90 7.84 29.26
C ALA A 253 -4.95 6.63 29.30
N SER A 254 -3.96 6.58 28.41
CA SER A 254 -2.98 5.50 28.35
C SER A 254 -2.14 5.37 29.62
N VAL A 255 -1.68 6.49 30.19
CA VAL A 255 -0.90 6.48 31.44
C VAL A 255 -1.76 6.04 32.63
N ALA A 256 -3.05 6.39 32.63
CA ALA A 256 -3.99 6.05 33.70
C ALA A 256 -4.27 4.54 33.78
N ASP A 257 -4.17 3.80 32.68
CA ASP A 257 -4.46 2.36 32.66
C ASP A 257 -3.33 1.49 33.25
N GLY A 258 -2.10 2.01 33.38
CA GLY A 258 -0.94 1.18 33.72
C GLY A 258 -0.48 1.19 35.19
N PHE A 259 -1.36 1.44 36.18
CA PHE A 259 -0.97 1.32 37.58
C PHE A 259 -0.60 -0.12 37.95
N GLU A 260 0.54 -0.32 38.62
CA GLU A 260 1.08 -1.66 38.92
C GLU A 260 1.06 -1.99 40.42
N GLY A 261 0.60 -1.07 41.27
CA GLY A 261 0.57 -1.23 42.72
C GLY A 261 1.93 -1.05 43.40
N ARG A 262 2.92 -0.48 42.70
CA ARG A 262 4.23 -0.15 43.26
C ARG A 262 4.25 1.31 43.68
N LEU A 263 4.30 1.56 44.99
CA LEU A 263 4.12 2.90 45.57
C LEU A 263 4.95 4.00 44.90
N GLU A 264 6.26 3.80 44.70
CA GLU A 264 7.14 4.82 44.11
C GLU A 264 6.84 5.08 42.63
N ALA A 265 6.59 4.03 41.85
CA ALA A 265 6.25 4.15 40.43
C ALA A 265 4.86 4.78 40.23
N ASP A 266 3.90 4.42 41.08
CA ASP A 266 2.55 4.97 41.05
C ASP A 266 2.55 6.46 41.44
N GLN A 267 3.41 6.90 42.36
CA GLN A 267 3.59 8.33 42.68
C GLN A 267 4.11 9.15 41.49
N GLN A 268 5.14 8.65 40.79
CA GLN A 268 5.65 9.31 39.58
C GLN A 268 4.57 9.38 38.49
N ARG A 269 3.77 8.32 38.35
CA ARG A 269 2.66 8.25 37.41
C ARG A 269 1.56 9.26 37.74
N ILE A 270 1.20 9.40 39.02
CA ILE A 270 0.23 10.41 39.48
C ILE A 270 0.72 11.82 39.11
N MET A 271 1.99 12.14 39.37
CA MET A 271 2.55 13.44 38.99
C MET A 271 2.49 13.67 37.47
N ARG A 272 2.77 12.65 36.65
CA ARG A 272 2.64 12.74 35.20
C ARG A 272 1.20 12.95 34.76
N LEU A 273 0.23 12.25 35.36
CA LEU A 273 -1.19 12.44 35.06
C LEU A 273 -1.66 13.86 35.38
N GLU A 274 -1.23 14.43 36.50
CA GLU A 274 -1.53 15.83 36.85
C GLU A 274 -0.95 16.81 35.82
N GLN A 275 0.28 16.59 35.36
CA GLN A 275 0.91 17.40 34.31
C GLN A 275 0.17 17.29 32.98
N LEU A 276 -0.17 16.07 32.55
CA LEU A 276 -0.91 15.83 31.31
C LEU A 276 -2.30 16.47 31.36
N ARG A 277 -2.99 16.37 32.49
CA ARG A 277 -4.31 16.99 32.69
C ARG A 277 -4.22 18.52 32.61
N ALA A 278 -3.22 19.14 33.24
CA ALA A 278 -3.01 20.57 33.16
C ALA A 278 -2.71 21.00 31.71
N ALA A 279 -1.80 20.31 31.03
CA ALA A 279 -1.46 20.58 29.63
C ALA A 279 -2.66 20.43 28.68
N ALA A 280 -3.50 19.41 28.87
CA ALA A 280 -4.71 19.23 28.08
C ALA A 280 -5.72 20.37 28.31
N ALA A 281 -5.84 20.87 29.55
CA ALA A 281 -6.69 22.02 29.85
C ALA A 281 -6.20 23.31 29.17
N ASP A 282 -4.88 23.56 29.20
CA ASP A 282 -4.27 24.70 28.52
C ASP A 282 -4.43 24.60 26.99
N ALA A 283 -4.22 23.41 26.42
CA ALA A 283 -4.42 23.17 24.99
C ALA A 283 -5.87 23.43 24.54
N ARG A 284 -6.86 23.06 25.36
CA ARG A 284 -8.28 23.37 25.08
C ARG A 284 -8.52 24.89 25.12
N ALA A 285 -7.98 25.60 26.10
CA ALA A 285 -8.11 27.04 26.19
C ALA A 285 -7.45 27.75 24.99
N ASP A 286 -6.29 27.26 24.54
CA ASP A 286 -5.58 27.78 23.36
C ASP A 286 -6.35 27.52 22.06
N ALA A 287 -6.95 26.34 21.90
CA ALA A 287 -7.80 26.00 20.76
C ALA A 287 -9.01 26.94 20.66
N LEU A 288 -9.72 27.14 21.77
CA LEU A 288 -10.85 28.08 21.84
C LEU A 288 -10.42 29.52 21.53
N ARG A 289 -9.27 29.97 22.07
CA ARG A 289 -8.73 31.32 21.78
C ARG A 289 -8.32 31.50 20.32
N ALA A 290 -7.95 30.42 19.63
CA ALA A 290 -7.65 30.42 18.19
C ALA A 290 -8.91 30.35 17.31
N GLY A 291 -10.11 30.35 17.91
CA GLY A 291 -11.38 30.33 17.19
C GLY A 291 -11.80 28.94 16.70
N VAL A 292 -11.22 27.87 17.25
CA VAL A 292 -11.70 26.51 17.00
C VAL A 292 -13.10 26.36 17.62
N SER A 293 -14.03 25.73 16.90
CA SER A 293 -15.39 25.48 17.41
C SER A 293 -15.33 24.68 18.72
N PRO A 294 -16.11 25.05 19.76
CA PRO A 294 -16.21 24.27 20.99
C PRO A 294 -16.55 22.79 20.75
N GLU A 295 -17.43 22.51 19.76
CA GLU A 295 -17.84 21.15 19.40
C GLU A 295 -16.64 20.31 18.92
N ALA A 296 -15.76 20.88 18.11
CA ALA A 296 -14.57 20.20 17.62
C ALA A 296 -13.55 19.96 18.75
N VAL A 297 -13.41 20.91 19.68
CA VAL A 297 -12.56 20.76 20.88
C VAL A 297 -13.09 19.65 21.79
N ASP A 298 -14.40 19.59 22.00
CA ASP A 298 -15.02 18.56 22.84
C ASP A 298 -14.97 17.18 22.17
N HIS A 299 -15.15 17.10 20.85
CA HIS A 299 -14.98 15.86 20.10
C HIS A 299 -13.53 15.35 20.18
N ALA A 300 -12.53 16.23 20.03
CA ALA A 300 -11.12 15.88 20.21
C ALA A 300 -10.80 15.37 21.61
N TYR A 301 -11.39 16.00 22.63
CA TYR A 301 -11.28 15.53 24.01
C TYR A 301 -11.92 14.15 24.21
N LEU A 302 -13.11 13.91 23.65
CA LEU A 302 -13.79 12.61 23.76
C LEU A 302 -12.98 11.49 23.10
N LEU A 303 -12.51 11.68 21.86
CA LEU A 303 -11.66 10.71 21.18
C LEU A 303 -10.38 10.42 21.96
N GLY A 304 -9.71 11.48 22.45
CA GLY A 304 -8.51 11.32 23.25
C GLY A 304 -8.80 10.61 24.58
N ARG A 305 -9.90 10.91 25.27
CA ARG A 305 -10.31 10.22 26.50
C ARG A 305 -10.51 8.72 26.25
N ASP A 306 -11.00 8.36 25.08
CA ASP A 306 -11.19 6.98 24.67
C ASP A 306 -9.89 6.32 24.16
N GLY A 307 -8.73 6.99 24.31
CA GLY A 307 -7.40 6.50 23.97
C GLY A 307 -7.04 6.63 22.48
N ILE A 308 -7.86 7.34 21.70
CA ILE A 308 -7.69 7.46 20.24
C ILE A 308 -6.81 8.68 19.92
N TYR A 309 -5.61 8.43 19.41
CA TYR A 309 -4.69 9.47 18.94
C TYR A 309 -5.13 10.10 17.62
N TRP A 310 -4.69 11.33 17.37
CA TRP A 310 -5.02 12.07 16.15
C TRP A 310 -4.56 11.36 14.87
N SER A 311 -3.44 10.63 14.93
CA SER A 311 -2.90 9.86 13.81
C SER A 311 -3.81 8.72 13.35
N ILE A 312 -4.68 8.22 14.24
CA ILE A 312 -5.60 7.12 13.96
C ILE A 312 -6.92 7.69 13.44
N GLN A 313 -7.51 8.63 14.18
CA GLN A 313 -8.78 9.24 13.84
C GLN A 313 -8.78 10.72 14.25
N PRO A 314 -8.58 11.66 13.30
CA PRO A 314 -8.66 13.08 13.57
C PRO A 314 -10.07 13.49 14.03
N ALA A 315 -10.15 14.33 15.06
CA ALA A 315 -11.44 14.86 15.54
C ALA A 315 -12.20 15.70 14.49
N ASP A 316 -11.47 16.29 13.55
CA ASP A 316 -12.03 16.95 12.38
C ASP A 316 -11.39 16.32 11.14
N PRO A 317 -12.14 15.59 10.29
CA PRO A 317 -11.59 14.92 9.11
C PRO A 317 -10.94 15.88 8.10
N ARG A 318 -11.48 17.10 7.94
CA ARG A 318 -10.94 18.10 7.01
C ARG A 318 -9.62 18.63 7.53
N LEU A 319 -9.55 19.04 8.79
CA LEU A 319 -8.32 19.53 9.41
C LEU A 319 -7.27 18.41 9.53
N GLY A 320 -7.70 17.18 9.78
CA GLY A 320 -6.86 15.98 9.71
C GLY A 320 -6.22 15.79 8.34
N ARG A 321 -7.00 15.92 7.27
CA ARG A 321 -6.50 15.86 5.89
C ARG A 321 -5.52 17.00 5.58
N ILE A 322 -5.80 18.22 6.04
CA ILE A 322 -4.90 19.37 5.87
C ILE A 322 -3.56 19.12 6.58
N ALA A 323 -3.60 18.58 7.81
CA ALA A 323 -2.40 18.24 8.56
C ALA A 323 -1.57 17.17 7.82
N GLN A 324 -2.22 16.09 7.33
CA GLN A 324 -1.57 15.03 6.56
C GLN A 324 -0.90 15.57 5.29
N LEU A 325 -1.61 16.37 4.50
CA LEU A 325 -1.08 16.95 3.26
C LEU A 325 0.07 17.93 3.54
N THR A 326 0.00 18.67 4.65
CA THR A 326 1.07 19.57 5.09
C THR A 326 2.33 18.78 5.45
N GLU A 327 2.19 17.68 6.18
CA GLU A 327 3.30 16.78 6.53
C GLU A 327 3.92 16.13 5.28
N GLN A 328 3.10 15.62 4.36
CA GLN A 328 3.57 15.05 3.08
C GLN A 328 4.33 16.08 2.24
N ARG A 329 3.83 17.32 2.18
CA ARG A 329 4.52 18.41 1.49
C ARG A 329 5.87 18.71 2.13
N ASP A 330 5.94 18.76 3.46
CA ASP A 330 7.17 19.10 4.17
C ASP A 330 8.21 17.96 4.09
N GLN A 331 7.76 16.70 4.10
CA GLN A 331 8.58 15.54 3.79
C GLN A 331 9.15 15.60 2.36
N ALA A 332 8.28 15.85 1.36
CA ALA A 332 8.72 15.99 -0.03
C ALA A 332 9.73 17.14 -0.23
N ARG A 333 9.55 18.25 0.48
CA ARG A 333 10.52 19.36 0.47
C ARG A 333 11.86 18.96 1.07
N THR A 334 11.85 18.28 2.21
CA THR A 334 13.07 17.77 2.85
C THR A 334 13.79 16.77 1.95
N GLU A 335 13.05 15.91 1.24
CA GLU A 335 13.60 14.98 0.28
C GLU A 335 14.23 15.71 -0.92
N VAL A 336 13.57 16.74 -1.46
CA VAL A 336 14.14 17.58 -2.52
C VAL A 336 15.42 18.27 -2.05
N ASP A 337 15.43 18.86 -0.85
CA ASP A 337 16.61 19.51 -0.29
C ASP A 337 17.77 18.52 -0.09
N HIS A 338 17.46 17.31 0.38
CA HIS A 338 18.42 16.22 0.51
C HIS A 338 18.99 15.78 -0.84
N LEU A 339 18.15 15.62 -1.86
CA LEU A 339 18.58 15.28 -3.22
C LEU A 339 19.44 16.39 -3.84
N GLN A 340 19.09 17.66 -3.61
CA GLN A 340 19.88 18.80 -4.07
C GLN A 340 21.26 18.85 -3.39
N ALA A 341 21.32 18.63 -2.07
CA ALA A 341 22.57 18.52 -1.35
C ALA A 341 23.45 17.38 -1.88
N ARG A 342 22.83 16.24 -2.19
CA ARG A 342 23.53 15.08 -2.79
C ARG A 342 24.06 15.38 -4.18
N ILE A 343 23.30 16.08 -5.02
CA ILE A 343 23.76 16.51 -6.34
C ILE A 343 24.96 17.46 -6.22
N ALA A 344 24.90 18.43 -5.30
CA ALA A 344 26.01 19.36 -5.08
C ALA A 344 27.28 18.66 -4.59
N GLU A 345 27.15 17.66 -3.70
CA GLU A 345 28.25 16.82 -3.24
C GLU A 345 28.89 16.03 -4.40
N LEU A 346 28.07 15.40 -5.23
CA LEU A 346 28.54 14.65 -6.40
C LEU A 346 29.24 15.55 -7.43
N GLN A 347 28.73 16.77 -7.63
CA GLN A 347 29.37 17.77 -8.48
C GLN A 347 30.73 18.20 -7.93
N ALA A 348 30.84 18.49 -6.63
CA ALA A 348 32.13 18.82 -6.01
C ALA A 348 33.15 17.67 -6.08
N ALA A 349 32.68 16.43 -5.91
CA ALA A 349 33.52 15.24 -6.07
C ALA A 349 34.01 15.07 -7.53
N LEU A 350 33.17 15.40 -8.52
CA LEU A 350 33.52 15.40 -9.93
C LEU A 350 34.58 16.47 -10.25
N ASP A 351 34.39 17.71 -9.76
CA ASP A 351 35.32 18.81 -9.99
C ASP A 351 36.71 18.56 -9.37
N THR A 352 36.73 17.90 -8.21
CA THR A 352 37.99 17.48 -7.56
C THR A 352 38.73 16.42 -8.38
N ARG A 353 37.99 15.51 -9.05
CA ARG A 353 38.59 14.51 -9.95
C ARG A 353 39.03 15.09 -11.28
N ILE A 354 38.34 16.13 -11.77
CA ILE A 354 38.62 16.75 -13.07
C ILE A 354 39.71 17.80 -12.98
N SER A 355 40.02 18.35 -11.78
CA SER A 355 41.20 19.20 -11.58
C SER A 355 42.46 18.47 -12.07
N PRO A 356 42.99 18.82 -13.24
CA PRO A 356 44.19 18.19 -13.73
C PRO A 356 45.31 18.72 -12.87
N GLY A 357 46.07 17.83 -12.26
CA GLY A 357 47.40 18.14 -11.78
C GLY A 357 48.19 18.70 -12.96
N LEU A 358 48.20 20.03 -13.07
CA LEU A 358 49.00 20.81 -14.01
C LEU A 358 50.42 21.01 -13.47
N ASP A 359 50.81 20.24 -12.46
CA ASP A 359 52.19 19.98 -12.08
C ASP A 359 52.63 18.67 -12.74
N ASP A 360 52.77 18.71 -14.07
CA ASP A 360 53.62 17.76 -14.78
C ASP A 360 55.04 17.97 -14.23
N PRO A 361 55.64 17.02 -13.48
CA PRO A 361 57.06 17.10 -13.21
C PRO A 361 57.77 17.05 -14.58
N PRO A 362 58.80 17.90 -14.80
CA PRO A 362 59.45 18.00 -16.11
C PRO A 362 59.93 16.61 -16.55
N LEU A 363 59.37 16.15 -17.67
CA LEU A 363 59.71 14.88 -18.31
C LEU A 363 61.24 14.76 -18.47
N PRO A 364 61.89 13.71 -17.95
CA PRO A 364 63.26 13.42 -18.31
C PRO A 364 63.33 13.06 -19.79
N ALA A 365 64.21 13.75 -20.50
CA ALA A 365 64.42 13.60 -21.94
C ALA A 365 64.58 12.12 -22.36
N ALA A 366 63.81 11.76 -23.38
CA ALA A 366 63.76 10.42 -23.95
C ALA A 366 65.14 9.95 -24.44
N ALA A 367 65.55 8.76 -23.97
CA ALA A 367 66.48 7.92 -24.71
C ALA A 367 65.66 6.91 -25.53
N HIS A 368 65.75 7.04 -26.85
CA HIS A 368 65.17 6.14 -27.83
C HIS A 368 65.61 4.69 -27.59
N THR A 369 64.67 3.76 -27.54
CA THR A 369 64.93 2.36 -27.94
C THR A 369 63.72 1.81 -28.67
N THR A 370 63.94 1.53 -29.94
CA THR A 370 63.06 0.83 -30.89
C THR A 370 62.93 -0.65 -30.54
N ALA A 371 61.72 -1.20 -30.44
CA ALA A 371 61.41 -2.58 -30.84
C ALA A 371 59.89 -2.91 -30.83
N ALA A 372 59.38 -3.15 -32.04
CA ALA A 372 58.37 -4.14 -32.48
C ALA A 372 56.92 -4.18 -31.92
N PRO A 373 55.94 -4.63 -32.75
CA PRO A 373 54.50 -4.54 -32.45
C PRO A 373 53.86 -5.88 -32.02
N GLY A 374 52.82 -5.81 -31.18
CA GLY A 374 51.92 -6.94 -30.86
C GLY A 374 50.86 -6.56 -29.82
N PRO A 375 49.65 -7.14 -29.86
CA PRO A 375 48.40 -6.37 -29.70
C PRO A 375 47.68 -6.52 -28.35
N THR A 376 46.83 -5.52 -28.06
CA THR A 376 45.58 -5.58 -27.28
C THR A 376 45.63 -6.15 -25.86
N ALA A 377 45.77 -5.26 -24.87
CA ALA A 377 45.40 -5.54 -23.48
C ALA A 377 45.08 -4.22 -22.74
N THR A 378 43.99 -3.56 -23.12
CA THR A 378 43.52 -2.31 -22.46
C THR A 378 42.11 -2.46 -21.88
N GLY A 379 41.74 -3.69 -21.51
CA GLY A 379 40.45 -4.00 -20.85
C GLY A 379 40.58 -4.49 -19.41
N ALA A 380 41.72 -5.06 -19.01
CA ALA A 380 41.88 -5.73 -17.71
C ALA A 380 42.08 -4.78 -16.50
N GLY A 381 42.39 -3.49 -16.74
CA GLY A 381 42.65 -2.54 -15.65
C GLY A 381 41.40 -2.00 -14.97
N ILE A 382 40.25 -1.98 -15.66
CA ILE A 382 39.00 -1.43 -15.12
C ILE A 382 38.29 -2.46 -14.24
N GLU A 383 38.27 -3.74 -14.61
CA GLU A 383 37.70 -4.81 -13.78
C GLU A 383 38.46 -4.99 -12.45
N ALA A 384 39.79 -4.95 -12.48
CA ALA A 384 40.59 -5.05 -11.25
C ALA A 384 40.41 -3.85 -10.30
N ALA A 385 40.10 -2.65 -10.83
CA ALA A 385 39.80 -1.48 -10.02
C ALA A 385 38.37 -1.51 -9.43
N ILE A 386 37.43 -2.18 -10.11
CA ILE A 386 36.06 -2.37 -9.63
C ILE A 386 36.00 -3.43 -8.52
N ASP A 387 36.74 -4.53 -8.65
CA ASP A 387 36.80 -5.58 -7.61
C ASP A 387 37.45 -5.11 -6.30
N ILE A 388 38.42 -4.19 -6.37
CA ILE A 388 39.05 -3.57 -5.19
C ILE A 388 38.14 -2.55 -4.51
N ALA A 389 37.23 -1.89 -5.24
CA ALA A 389 36.31 -0.89 -4.69
C ALA A 389 35.06 -1.51 -4.03
N LEU A 390 34.76 -2.79 -4.30
CA LEU A 390 33.53 -3.47 -3.86
C LEU A 390 33.73 -4.47 -2.70
N THR A 391 34.95 -4.64 -2.19
CA THR A 391 35.24 -5.55 -1.07
C THR A 391 35.46 -4.79 0.24
N ASP A 392 34.40 -4.22 0.84
CA ASP A 392 34.28 -4.09 2.32
C ASP A 392 32.93 -3.55 2.83
N THR A 393 31.82 -4.07 2.29
CA THR A 393 30.50 -3.88 2.93
C THR A 393 29.93 -5.23 3.31
N THR A 394 30.55 -5.88 4.30
CA THR A 394 29.90 -7.00 4.99
C THR A 394 28.83 -6.45 5.92
N ASP A 395 27.62 -6.86 5.56
CA ASP A 395 26.31 -6.48 6.07
C ASP A 395 26.02 -7.15 7.43
N THR A 396 26.87 -6.90 8.44
CA THR A 396 26.69 -7.47 9.79
C THR A 396 26.15 -6.48 10.82
N ALA A 397 26.07 -5.18 10.51
CA ALA A 397 25.60 -4.16 11.45
C ALA A 397 24.06 -4.06 11.53
N TRP A 398 23.31 -4.50 10.50
CA TRP A 398 21.85 -4.31 10.46
C TRP A 398 21.02 -5.44 11.10
N ASN A 399 21.64 -6.58 11.43
CA ASN A 399 20.92 -7.75 11.95
C ASN A 399 21.01 -7.95 13.47
N ALA A 400 21.70 -7.07 14.21
CA ALA A 400 21.92 -7.25 15.66
C ALA A 400 20.83 -6.65 16.57
N GLU A 401 19.87 -5.87 16.06
CA GLU A 401 18.86 -5.17 16.89
C GLU A 401 17.47 -5.80 16.93
N ARG A 402 17.24 -6.96 16.31
CA ARG A 402 15.99 -7.73 16.52
C ARG A 402 16.20 -8.84 17.54
N GLY A 403 16.43 -8.44 18.77
CA GLY A 403 16.32 -9.30 19.94
C GLY A 403 14.86 -9.57 20.30
N ASP A 404 14.60 -10.82 20.69
CA ASP A 404 13.43 -11.37 21.38
C ASP A 404 12.40 -10.34 21.88
N LEU A 405 11.23 -10.32 21.23
CA LEU A 405 10.00 -9.83 21.82
C LEU A 405 9.11 -11.04 22.11
N ASP A 406 8.95 -11.34 23.40
CA ASP A 406 7.99 -12.32 23.91
C ASP A 406 6.57 -12.01 23.40
N PRO A 407 5.77 -13.04 23.06
CA PRO A 407 4.38 -12.83 22.70
C PRO A 407 3.57 -12.32 23.91
N PRO A 408 2.63 -11.38 23.70
CA PRO A 408 1.80 -10.86 24.78
C PRO A 408 0.88 -11.95 25.37
N PRO A 409 0.59 -11.89 26.69
CA PRO A 409 -0.35 -12.82 27.30
C PRO A 409 -1.77 -12.62 26.76
N PRO A 410 -2.60 -13.67 26.73
CA PRO A 410 -3.98 -13.58 26.25
C PRO A 410 -4.83 -12.69 27.16
N SER A 411 -5.57 -11.76 26.55
CA SER A 411 -6.52 -10.89 27.25
C SER A 411 -7.57 -11.69 28.04
N PRO A 412 -7.90 -11.29 29.28
CA PRO A 412 -8.97 -11.92 30.04
C PRO A 412 -10.34 -11.66 29.39
N ALA A 413 -11.12 -12.73 29.23
CA ALA A 413 -12.48 -12.68 28.73
C ALA A 413 -13.37 -11.77 29.60
N ARG A 414 -14.01 -10.78 28.96
CA ARG A 414 -15.07 -9.96 29.58
C ARG A 414 -16.27 -10.85 29.87
N ALA A 415 -16.52 -11.12 31.15
CA ALA A 415 -17.81 -11.57 31.63
C ALA A 415 -18.81 -10.41 31.46
N VAL A 416 -19.82 -10.61 30.61
CA VAL A 416 -20.98 -9.72 30.51
C VAL A 416 -22.00 -10.23 31.51
N ASP A 417 -22.10 -9.56 32.65
CA ASP A 417 -23.24 -9.70 33.56
C ASP A 417 -24.46 -9.06 32.90
N SER A 418 -25.42 -9.91 32.54
CA SER A 418 -26.76 -9.50 32.15
C SER A 418 -27.53 -9.08 33.41
N LEU A 419 -27.63 -7.77 33.64
CA LEU A 419 -28.55 -7.21 34.61
C LEU A 419 -29.90 -6.93 33.95
N GLU A 420 -30.90 -7.69 34.42
CA GLU A 420 -32.33 -7.51 34.19
C GLU A 420 -32.76 -6.06 34.47
N LEU A 421 -33.62 -5.52 33.61
CA LEU A 421 -34.45 -4.37 33.93
C LEU A 421 -35.89 -4.68 33.53
N ASN A 422 -36.62 -5.22 34.51
CA ASN A 422 -38.06 -5.04 34.64
C ASN A 422 -38.31 -3.61 35.11
N GLN A 423 -39.00 -2.81 34.30
CA GLN A 423 -40.18 -2.01 34.67
C GLN A 423 -40.70 -1.21 33.48
#